data_AF-A0A0D5MAB3-F1
#
_entry.id   AF-A0A0D5MAB3-F1
#
_cell.length_a   1.000
_cell.length_b   1.000
_cell.length_c   1.000
_cell.angle_alpha   90.00
_cell.angle_beta   90.00
_cell.angle_gamma   90.00
#
_symmetry.space_group_name_H-M   'P 1'
#
loop_
_entity.id
_entity.type
_entity.pdbx_description
1 polymer ?
#
loop_
_entity_poly.entity_id
_entity_poly.type
_entity_poly.pdbx_seq_one_letter_code
_entity_poly.pdbx_strand_id
1 'polypeptide(L)'
;METSCRTIRQFNVSDDGSLTIRFKGTTTRVRAKVIDRRYDQEGRLVYLCLDRLIHRHHEDGFKFDLPDSPEYGHYLSAEVKGCFGSEITLVPFN
;
A
#
# COMPACT_ATOMS: atom_id res chain seq x y z
N MET A 1 -19.26 11.04 -7.36
CA MET A 1 -18.73 11.47 -6.06
C MET A 1 -17.26 11.10 -6.05
N GLU A 2 -16.34 12.06 -5.92
CA GLU A 2 -14.93 11.75 -5.71
C GLU A 2 -14.80 11.09 -4.34
N THR A 3 -14.55 9.78 -4.33
CA THR A 3 -14.12 9.08 -3.12
C THR A 3 -12.78 9.68 -2.71
N SER A 4 -12.77 10.38 -1.56
CA SER A 4 -11.57 11.00 -0.98
C SER A 4 -10.59 9.91 -0.54
N CYS A 5 -9.85 9.39 -1.51
CA CYS A 5 -8.86 8.36 -1.36
C CYS A 5 -7.55 8.99 -0.86
N ARG A 6 -7.04 8.57 0.31
CA ARG A 6 -5.78 9.08 0.85
C ARG A 6 -4.61 8.75 -0.09
N THR A 7 -3.67 9.67 -0.18
CA THR A 7 -2.43 9.49 -0.97
C THR A 7 -1.31 9.00 -0.07
N ILE A 8 -0.66 7.90 -0.43
CA ILE A 8 0.53 7.34 0.22
C ILE A 8 1.77 8.12 -0.25
N ARG A 9 2.52 8.65 0.72
CA ARG A 9 3.81 9.34 0.51
C ARG A 9 5.01 8.58 1.09
N GLN A 10 4.77 7.53 1.86
CA GLN A 10 5.80 6.57 2.25
C GLN A 10 5.18 5.19 2.26
N PHE A 11 5.83 4.24 1.60
CA PHE A 11 5.47 2.83 1.59
C PHE A 11 6.77 2.03 1.74
N ASN A 12 6.85 1.19 2.77
CA ASN A 12 8.03 0.37 3.02
C ASN A 12 7.59 -0.98 3.59
N VAL A 13 8.01 -2.04 2.92
CA VAL A 13 7.94 -3.41 3.43
C VAL A 13 9.32 -3.76 3.98
N SER A 14 9.42 -3.94 5.29
CA SER A 14 10.65 -4.31 5.97
C SER A 14 10.89 -5.81 5.93
N ASP A 15 12.15 -6.23 6.07
CA ASP A 15 12.55 -7.65 6.05
C ASP A 15 11.93 -8.48 7.19
N ASP A 16 11.53 -7.82 8.28
CA ASP A 16 10.82 -8.42 9.41
C ASP A 16 9.34 -8.73 9.12
N GLY A 17 8.87 -8.46 7.90
CA GLY A 17 7.48 -8.66 7.50
C GLY A 17 6.54 -7.54 7.94
N SER A 18 7.06 -6.36 8.28
CA SER A 18 6.23 -5.18 8.60
C SER A 18 6.02 -4.28 7.39
N LEU A 19 4.78 -3.86 7.14
CA LEU A 19 4.45 -2.77 6.24
C LEU A 19 4.29 -1.47 7.03
N THR A 20 4.97 -0.42 6.60
CA THR A 20 4.77 0.95 7.10
C THR A 20 4.26 1.86 5.98
N ILE A 21 3.13 2.52 6.22
CA ILE A 21 2.50 3.48 5.32
C ILE A 21 2.46 4.86 5.99
N ARG A 22 2.79 5.92 5.26
CA ARG A 22 2.49 7.31 5.64
C ARG A 22 1.65 7.96 4.56
N PHE A 23 0.57 8.61 4.97
CA PHE A 23 -0.28 9.38 4.06
C PHE A 23 0.17 10.84 3.97
N LYS A 24 0.01 11.44 2.80
CA LYS A 24 0.27 12.87 2.54
C LYS A 24 -0.60 13.73 3.47
N GLY A 25 0.01 14.78 4.03
CA GLY A 25 -0.66 15.66 4.99
C GLY A 25 -0.82 15.09 6.40
N THR A 26 -0.26 13.90 6.69
CA THR A 26 -0.28 13.30 8.03
C THR A 26 1.13 13.06 8.55
N THR A 27 1.33 13.24 9.86
CA THR A 27 2.58 12.88 10.56
C THR A 27 2.59 11.42 11.02
N THR A 28 1.40 10.85 11.20
CA THR A 28 1.19 9.48 11.69
C THR A 28 1.54 8.44 10.63
N ARG A 29 2.13 7.34 11.08
CA ARG A 29 2.39 6.16 10.25
C ARG A 29 1.39 5.07 10.60
N VAL A 30 0.82 4.43 9.59
CA VAL A 30 0.06 3.19 9.73
C VAL A 30 1.02 2.02 9.59
N ARG A 31 0.88 1.01 10.43
CA ARG A 31 1.64 -0.22 10.37
C ARG A 31 0.71 -1.41 10.20
N ALA A 32 1.15 -2.39 9.44
CA ALA A 32 0.45 -3.66 9.27
C ALA A 32 1.48 -4.80 9.19
N LYS A 33 1.11 -5.99 9.62
CA LYS A 33 1.92 -7.19 9.44
C LYS A 33 1.62 -7.80 8.07
N VAL A 34 2.66 -8.09 7.31
CA VAL A 34 2.59 -8.82 6.05
C VAL A 34 2.48 -10.31 6.34
N ILE A 35 1.45 -10.94 5.80
CA ILE A 35 1.22 -12.39 5.83
C ILE A 35 1.81 -13.05 4.59
N ASP A 36 1.54 -12.47 3.41
CA ASP A 36 2.01 -12.98 2.13
C ASP A 36 2.41 -11.81 1.21
N ARG A 37 3.34 -12.08 0.29
CA ARG A 37 3.81 -11.11 -0.71
C ARG A 37 4.10 -11.82 -2.02
N ARG A 38 3.70 -11.22 -3.13
CA ARG A 38 3.98 -11.77 -4.46
C ARG A 38 4.68 -10.73 -5.33
N TYR A 39 5.60 -11.25 -6.13
CA TYR A 39 6.40 -10.48 -7.06
C TYR A 39 6.09 -10.94 -8.48
N ASP A 40 6.22 -10.03 -9.45
CA ASP A 40 6.20 -10.39 -10.87
C ASP A 40 7.54 -11.00 -11.32
N GLN A 41 7.63 -11.30 -12.62
CA GLN A 41 8.83 -11.91 -13.22
C GLN A 41 10.04 -10.96 -13.21
N GLU A 42 9.81 -9.66 -13.12
CA GLU A 42 10.86 -8.63 -13.01
C GLU A 42 11.25 -8.35 -11.55
N GLY A 43 10.67 -9.07 -10.58
CA GLY A 43 10.95 -8.92 -9.16
C GLY A 43 10.26 -7.72 -8.49
N ARG A 44 9.26 -7.11 -9.13
CA ARG A 44 8.47 -6.01 -8.56
C ARG A 44 7.34 -6.55 -7.70
N LEU A 45 7.13 -5.95 -6.54
CA LEU A 45 6.06 -6.32 -5.62
C LEU A 45 4.68 -5.99 -6.23
N VAL A 46 3.87 -6.99 -6.56
CA VAL A 46 2.54 -6.79 -7.17
C VAL A 46 1.39 -6.99 -6.20
N TYR A 47 1.65 -7.68 -5.08
CA TYR A 47 0.61 -8.04 -4.12
C TYR A 47 1.15 -8.16 -2.69
N LEU A 48 0.35 -7.70 -1.73
CA LEU A 48 0.53 -7.97 -0.31
C LEU A 48 -0.78 -8.47 0.32
N CYS A 49 -0.69 -9.52 1.12
CA CYS A 49 -1.73 -9.87 2.09
C CYS A 49 -1.27 -9.42 3.47
N LEU A 50 -2.14 -8.70 4.18
CA LEU A 50 -1.87 -8.14 5.50
C LEU A 50 -2.82 -8.72 6.54
N ASP A 51 -2.33 -8.92 7.75
CA ASP A 51 -3.14 -9.38 8.89
C ASP A 51 -4.29 -8.41 9.18
N ARG A 52 -3.97 -7.12 9.26
CA ARG A 52 -4.98 -6.06 9.29
C ARG A 52 -4.36 -4.74 8.87
N LEU A 53 -4.98 -4.06 7.90
CA LEU A 53 -4.70 -2.66 7.62
C LEU A 53 -5.85 -1.81 8.16
N ILE A 54 -5.53 -0.83 9.00
CA ILE A 54 -6.54 0.12 9.48
C ILE A 54 -6.75 1.19 8.41
N HIS A 55 -7.90 1.13 7.74
CA HIS A 55 -8.37 2.12 6.77
C HIS A 55 -9.80 2.56 7.09
N ARG A 56 -10.26 3.65 6.46
CA ARG A 56 -11.62 4.16 6.67
C ARG A 56 -12.60 3.28 5.88
N HIS A 57 -13.83 3.17 6.37
CA HIS A 57 -14.87 2.33 5.76
C HIS A 57 -15.21 2.66 4.30
N HIS A 58 -14.86 3.87 3.83
CA HIS A 58 -15.07 4.35 2.46
C HIS A 58 -13.79 4.33 1.61
N GLU A 59 -12.71 3.73 2.12
CA GLU A 59 -11.46 3.61 1.39
C GLU A 59 -11.36 2.23 0.75
N ASP A 60 -11.69 2.17 -0.53
CA ASP A 60 -11.53 0.98 -1.38
C ASP A 60 -10.11 0.88 -1.98
N GLY A 61 -9.26 1.86 -1.70
CA GLY A 61 -7.90 1.93 -2.19
C GLY A 61 -7.15 3.19 -1.76
N PHE A 62 -5.91 3.31 -2.22
CA PHE A 62 -5.00 4.44 -2.01
C PHE A 62 -4.34 4.86 -3.33
N LYS A 63 -4.01 6.15 -3.45
CA LYS A 63 -3.13 6.65 -4.53
C LYS A 63 -1.69 6.67 -4.05
N PHE A 64 -0.72 6.52 -4.94
CA PHE A 64 0.70 6.70 -4.61
C PHE A 64 1.23 8.06 -5.11
N ASP A 65 2.05 8.70 -4.28
CA ASP A 65 2.83 9.90 -4.59
C ASP A 65 4.18 9.71 -3.88
N LEU A 66 5.05 8.91 -4.49
CA LEU A 66 6.33 8.44 -3.94
C LEU A 66 7.54 8.98 -4.73
N PRO A 67 7.74 10.30 -4.82
CA PRO A 67 8.82 10.89 -5.62
C PRO A 67 10.22 10.49 -5.14
N ASP A 68 10.36 10.11 -3.86
CA ASP A 68 11.66 9.83 -3.23
C ASP A 68 11.90 8.32 -2.98
N SER A 69 11.07 7.43 -3.54
CA SER A 69 11.20 5.98 -3.31
C SER A 69 11.44 5.23 -4.62
N PRO A 70 12.69 5.01 -5.05
CA PRO A 70 12.98 4.35 -6.33
C PRO A 70 12.45 2.91 -6.41
N GLU A 71 12.25 2.23 -5.28
CA GLU A 71 11.71 0.86 -5.19
C GLU A 71 10.17 0.81 -5.35
N TYR A 72 9.46 1.90 -5.05
CA TYR A 72 7.99 1.94 -5.04
C TYR A 72 7.41 3.11 -5.85
N GLY A 73 8.26 3.93 -6.46
CA GLY A 73 7.91 5.13 -7.22
C GLY A 73 7.21 4.83 -8.54
N HIS A 74 7.23 3.56 -8.96
CA HIS A 74 6.52 3.08 -10.14
C HIS A 74 5.10 2.61 -9.84
N TYR A 75 4.52 2.77 -8.64
CA TYR A 75 3.11 2.43 -8.42
C TYR A 75 2.20 3.65 -8.56
N LEU A 76 1.01 3.46 -9.16
CA LEU A 76 -0.03 4.46 -9.36
C LEU A 76 -1.08 4.41 -8.24
N SER A 77 -1.54 3.20 -7.89
CA SER A 77 -2.59 2.97 -6.90
C SER A 77 -2.47 1.62 -6.21
N ALA A 78 -3.08 1.52 -5.03
CA ALA A 78 -3.29 0.30 -4.25
C ALA A 78 -4.79 0.07 -4.11
N GLU A 79 -5.31 -1.09 -4.51
CA GLU A 79 -6.68 -1.50 -4.16
C GLU A 79 -6.67 -2.27 -2.85
N VAL A 80 -7.63 -2.00 -1.95
CA VAL A 80 -7.74 -2.71 -0.67
C VAL A 80 -9.01 -3.55 -0.64
N LYS A 81 -8.89 -4.85 -0.33
CA LYS A 81 -10.02 -5.78 -0.18
C LYS A 81 -9.87 -6.63 1.09
N GLY A 82 -10.99 -7.17 1.59
CA GLY A 82 -11.02 -8.14 2.69
C GLY A 82 -11.39 -7.57 4.06
N CYS A 83 -12.04 -8.39 4.90
CA CYS A 83 -12.59 -8.02 6.21
C CYS A 83 -11.84 -8.65 7.41
N PHE A 84 -11.25 -9.83 7.22
CA PHE A 84 -10.43 -10.51 8.24
C PHE A 84 -8.92 -10.30 8.03
N GLY A 85 -8.51 -10.03 6.79
CA GLY A 85 -7.18 -9.59 6.36
C GLY A 85 -7.33 -8.56 5.25
N SER A 86 -6.32 -7.72 5.06
CA SER A 86 -6.33 -6.65 4.04
C SER A 86 -5.41 -7.01 2.89
N GLU A 87 -5.99 -7.18 1.71
CA GLU A 87 -5.27 -7.47 0.47
C GLU A 87 -4.97 -6.17 -0.26
N ILE A 88 -3.71 -5.96 -0.63
CA ILE A 88 -3.27 -4.82 -1.44
C ILE A 88 -2.80 -5.32 -2.80
N THR A 89 -3.45 -4.87 -3.87
CA THR A 89 -2.95 -5.03 -5.24
C THR A 89 -2.29 -3.74 -5.70
N LEU A 90 -1.02 -3.83 -6.14
CA LEU A 90 -0.23 -2.69 -6.56
C LEU A 90 -0.26 -2.56 -8.09
N VAL A 91 -0.68 -1.38 -8.58
CA VAL A 91 -0.77 -1.08 -10.02
C VAL A 91 0.45 -0.27 -10.46
N PRO A 92 1.32 -0.79 -11.35
CA PRO A 92 2.48 -0.05 -11.82
C PRO A 92 2.14 1.08 -12.82
N PHE A 93 3.02 2.07 -12.96
CA PHE A 93 3.12 3.01 -14.08
C PHE A 93 3.68 2.23 -15.28
N ASN A 94 2.98 2.30 -16.42
CA ASN A 94 3.53 1.88 -17.71
C ASN A 94 4.56 2.89 -18.21
#